data_AF-A0A368H4G9-F1
#
_entry.id   AF-A0A368H4G9-F1
#
_cell.length_a   1.000
_cell.length_b   1.000
_cell.length_c   1.000
_cell.angle_alpha   90.00
_cell.angle_beta   90.00
_cell.angle_gamma   90.00
#
_symmetry.space_group_name_H-M   'P 1'
#
loop_
_entity.id
_entity.type
_entity.pdbx_description
1 polymer ?
#
loop_
_entity_poly.entity_id
_entity_poly.type
_entity_poly.pdbx_seq_one_letter_code
_entity_poly.pdbx_strand_id
1 'polypeptide(L)'
;MAFLSDVIGTRELTTAALLMLCLGTCTFTSTPLGLFSVITKHNTMMLTYMTLIFFVCLLSAVCAWLGFNLNSEVNSGVVLHWMNNSFLNEYGNPEAVALTQSWDQMQRKVI
;
A
#
# COMPACT_ATOMS: atom_id res chain seq x y z
N MET A 1 15.73 -1.40 -2.77
CA MET A 1 15.15 -1.27 -1.42
C MET A 1 15.54 0.04 -0.73
N ALA A 2 16.68 0.67 -1.03
CA ALA A 2 17.04 2.01 -0.50
C ALA A 2 16.24 3.17 -1.14
N PHE A 3 16.01 3.14 -2.45
CA PHE A 3 15.35 4.23 -3.21
C PHE A 3 13.90 4.55 -2.80
N LEU A 4 13.11 3.56 -2.36
CA LEU A 4 11.72 3.82 -1.93
C LEU A 4 11.64 4.43 -0.52
N SER A 5 12.71 4.29 0.28
CA SER A 5 12.77 4.79 1.65
C SER A 5 13.17 6.26 1.74
N ASP A 6 13.91 6.77 0.75
CA ASP A 6 14.27 8.20 0.65
C ASP A 6 13.10 9.03 0.11
N VAL A 7 12.43 8.48 -0.90
CA VAL A 7 11.47 9.18 -1.74
C VAL A 7 10.09 9.31 -1.14
N ILE A 8 9.72 8.49 -0.14
CA ILE A 8 8.41 8.47 0.53
C ILE A 8 8.62 8.43 2.04
N GLY A 9 9.37 9.41 2.53
CA GLY A 9 9.80 9.56 3.91
C GLY A 9 8.67 9.38 4.93
N THR A 10 9.14 8.96 6.09
CA THR A 10 8.48 8.15 7.12
C THR A 10 8.26 6.70 6.68
N ARG A 11 9.07 5.80 7.27
CA ARG A 11 8.97 4.34 7.12
C ARG A 11 7.54 3.84 7.30
N GLU A 12 6.71 4.55 8.07
CA GLU A 12 5.33 4.17 8.37
C GLU A 12 4.40 4.30 7.15
N LEU A 13 4.55 5.35 6.35
CA LEU A 13 3.69 5.62 5.20
C LEU A 13 3.96 4.63 4.05
N THR A 14 5.25 4.36 3.81
CA THR A 14 5.70 3.31 2.88
C THR A 14 5.31 1.92 3.34
N THR A 15 5.48 1.62 4.63
CA THR A 15 5.10 0.32 5.19
C THR A 15 3.59 0.11 5.14
N ALA A 16 2.78 1.14 5.41
CA ALA A 16 1.33 1.08 5.30
C ALA A 16 0.87 0.83 3.86
N ALA A 17 1.45 1.55 2.88
CA ALA A 17 1.14 1.34 1.47
C ALA A 17 1.52 -0.08 0.98
N LEU A 18 2.70 -0.57 1.39
CA LEU A 18 3.13 -1.93 1.08
C LEU A 18 2.24 -2.99 1.74
N LEU A 19 1.82 -2.78 2.99
CA LEU A 19 0.89 -3.67 3.68
C LEU A 19 -0.47 -3.74 2.97
N MET A 20 -1.02 -2.61 2.53
CA MET A 20 -2.27 -2.60 1.76
C MET A 20 -2.12 -3.35 0.43
N LEU A 21 -1.00 -3.17 -0.27
CA LEU A 21 -0.71 -3.90 -1.51
C LEU A 21 -0.59 -5.42 -1.27
N CYS A 22 0.14 -5.84 -0.24
CA CYS A 22 0.24 -7.25 0.13
C CYS A 22 -1.14 -7.84 0.45
N LEU A 23 -1.96 -7.13 1.24
CA LEU A 23 -3.31 -7.58 1.57
C LEU A 23 -4.18 -7.75 0.32
N GLY A 24 -4.11 -6.80 -0.61
CA GLY A 24 -4.82 -6.89 -1.90
C GLY A 24 -4.39 -8.09 -2.75
N THR A 25 -3.09 -8.42 -2.77
CA THR A 25 -2.62 -9.62 -3.48
C THR A 25 -3.06 -10.92 -2.82
N CYS A 26 -3.09 -10.97 -1.48
CA CYS A 26 -3.58 -12.12 -0.72
C CYS A 26 -5.09 -12.34 -0.94
N THR A 27 -5.90 -11.29 -0.92
CA THR A 27 -7.34 -11.41 -1.17
C THR A 27 -7.62 -11.86 -2.61
N PHE A 28 -6.90 -11.29 -3.58
CA PHE A 28 -7.04 -11.67 -4.99
C PHE A 28 -6.68 -13.14 -5.23
N THR A 29 -5.55 -13.61 -4.69
CA THR A 29 -5.13 -15.02 -4.80
C THR A 29 -6.02 -15.99 -4.02
N SER A 30 -6.67 -15.54 -2.94
CA SER A 30 -7.63 -16.36 -2.18
C SER A 30 -8.96 -16.57 -2.91
N THR A 31 -9.34 -15.68 -3.84
CA THR A 31 -10.62 -15.73 -4.56
C THR A 31 -10.82 -17.03 -5.37
N PRO A 32 -9.87 -17.49 -6.21
CA PRO A 32 -10.01 -18.77 -6.90
C PRO A 32 -10.00 -19.97 -5.93
N LEU A 33 -9.28 -19.90 -4.81
CA LEU A 33 -9.28 -20.93 -3.77
C LEU A 33 -10.66 -21.07 -3.12
N GLY A 34 -11.37 -19.95 -2.91
CA GLY A 34 -12.74 -19.94 -2.40
C GLY A 34 -13.72 -20.61 -3.34
N LEU A 35 -13.64 -20.30 -4.64
CA LEU A 35 -14.48 -20.94 -5.67
C LEU A 35 -14.21 -22.45 -5.75
N PHE A 36 -12.94 -22.87 -5.74
CA PHE A 36 -12.56 -24.29 -5.73
C PHE A 36 -13.05 -25.03 -4.49
N SER A 37 -12.95 -24.40 -3.31
CA SER A 37 -13.45 -24.95 -2.06
C SER A 37 -14.93 -25.31 -2.13
N VAL A 38 -15.76 -24.42 -2.71
CA VAL A 38 -17.21 -24.64 -2.84
C VAL A 38 -17.54 -25.74 -3.86
N ILE A 39 -16.83 -25.78 -4.99
CA ILE A 39 -17.08 -26.74 -6.07
C ILE A 39 -16.72 -28.18 -5.63
N THR A 40 -15.58 -28.33 -4.95
CA THR A 40 -15.02 -29.67 -4.67
C THR A 40 -15.64 -30.35 -3.44
N LYS A 41 -16.41 -29.62 -2.62
CA LYS A 41 -17.09 -30.10 -1.39
C LYS A 41 -16.18 -30.86 -0.38
N HIS A 42 -14.87 -30.79 -0.51
CA HIS A 42 -13.95 -31.38 0.46
C HIS A 42 -13.90 -30.54 1.74
N ASN A 43 -14.37 -31.11 2.84
CA ASN A 43 -14.44 -30.43 4.15
C ASN A 43 -13.10 -29.82 4.59
N THR A 44 -11.98 -30.47 4.29
CA THR A 44 -10.63 -29.96 4.63
C THR A 44 -10.28 -28.68 3.86
N MET A 45 -10.60 -28.60 2.56
CA MET A 45 -10.33 -27.42 1.72
C MET A 45 -11.23 -26.23 2.09
N MET A 46 -12.45 -26.53 2.55
CA MET A 46 -13.36 -25.49 3.04
C MET A 46 -12.89 -24.91 4.37
N LEU A 47 -12.43 -25.75 5.29
CA LEU A 47 -11.90 -25.31 6.58
C LEU A 47 -10.63 -24.46 6.42
N THR A 48 -9.70 -24.86 5.54
CA THR A 48 -8.49 -24.08 5.25
C THR A 48 -8.82 -22.73 4.61
N TYR A 49 -9.81 -22.67 3.72
CA TYR A 49 -10.26 -21.40 3.15
C TYR A 49 -10.90 -20.48 4.21
N MET A 50 -11.79 -21.01 5.07
CA MET A 50 -12.44 -20.21 6.12
C MET A 50 -11.44 -19.64 7.13
N THR A 51 -10.44 -20.43 7.52
CA THR A 51 -9.37 -19.96 8.41
C THR A 51 -8.50 -18.89 7.74
N LEU A 52 -8.14 -19.06 6.46
CA LEU A 52 -7.39 -18.06 5.70
C LEU A 52 -8.13 -16.72 5.61
N ILE A 53 -9.43 -16.73 5.27
CA ILE A 53 -10.24 -15.52 5.19
C ILE A 53 -10.39 -14.84 6.56
N PHE A 54 -10.48 -15.60 7.65
CA PHE A 54 -10.51 -15.03 8.99
C PHE A 54 -9.25 -14.19 9.29
N PHE A 55 -8.06 -14.68 8.98
CA PHE A 55 -6.82 -13.92 9.14
C PHE A 55 -6.75 -12.69 8.22
N VAL A 56 -7.23 -12.82 6.98
CA VAL A 56 -7.31 -11.69 6.04
C VAL A 56 -8.24 -10.59 6.56
N CYS A 57 -9.36 -10.95 7.19
CA CYS A 57 -10.27 -9.99 7.82
C CYS A 57 -9.64 -9.29 9.04
N LEU A 58 -8.83 -9.99 9.83
CA LEU A 58 -8.10 -9.34 10.94
C LEU A 58 -7.05 -8.35 10.40
N LEU A 59 -6.31 -8.74 9.37
CA LEU A 59 -5.33 -7.86 8.74
C LEU A 59 -6.00 -6.65 8.07
N SER A 60 -7.19 -6.81 7.48
CA SER A 60 -7.91 -5.70 6.87
C SER A 60 -8.37 -4.67 7.92
N ALA A 61 -8.76 -5.11 9.12
CA ALA A 61 -9.07 -4.21 10.23
C ALA A 61 -7.84 -3.40 10.67
N VAL A 62 -6.66 -4.02 10.73
CA VAL A 62 -5.39 -3.32 11.04
C VAL A 62 -5.01 -2.33 9.93
N CYS A 63 -5.17 -2.71 8.66
CA CYS A 63 -4.96 -1.80 7.53
C CYS A 63 -5.93 -0.62 7.55
N ALA A 64 -7.20 -0.83 7.92
CA ALA A 64 -8.19 0.23 8.05
C ALA A 64 -7.79 1.20 9.17
N TRP A 65 -7.37 0.69 10.34
CA TRP A 65 -6.86 1.51 11.44
C TRP A 65 -5.65 2.36 11.03
N LEU A 66 -4.65 1.74 10.38
CA LEU A 66 -3.50 2.45 9.84
C LEU A 66 -3.89 3.51 8.81
N GLY A 67 -4.87 3.21 7.95
CA GLY A 67 -5.41 4.15 6.97
C GLY A 67 -6.04 5.38 7.62
N PHE A 68 -6.78 5.23 8.74
CA PHE A 68 -7.33 6.36 9.48
C PHE A 68 -6.24 7.23 10.11
N ASN A 69 -5.20 6.62 10.70
CA ASN A 69 -4.06 7.37 11.24
C ASN A 69 -3.32 8.13 10.14
N LEU A 70 -3.02 7.48 9.01
CA LEU A 70 -2.42 8.15 7.84
C LEU A 70 -3.29 9.32 7.36
N ASN A 71 -4.61 9.15 7.30
CA ASN A 71 -5.50 10.22 6.85
C ASN A 71 -5.46 11.44 7.80
N SER A 72 -5.35 11.21 9.11
CA SER A 72 -5.12 12.27 10.10
C SER A 72 -3.78 12.97 9.85
N GLU A 73 -2.74 12.22 9.54
CA GLU A 73 -1.39 12.73 9.32
C GLU A 73 -1.25 13.48 7.98
N VAL A 74 -1.95 13.03 6.93
CA VAL A 74 -2.09 13.74 5.65
C VAL A 74 -2.80 15.09 5.86
N ASN A 75 -3.91 15.11 6.59
CA ASN A 75 -4.65 16.35 6.88
C ASN A 75 -3.89 17.31 7.81
N SER A 76 -2.94 16.82 8.61
CA SER A 76 -2.10 17.65 9.47
C SER A 76 -1.04 18.46 8.72
N GLY A 77 -0.85 18.21 7.41
CA GLY A 77 0.12 18.92 6.59
C GLY A 77 1.56 18.39 6.71
N VAL A 78 1.82 17.38 7.55
CA VAL A 78 3.13 16.71 7.66
C VAL A 78 3.54 16.07 6.34
N VAL A 79 2.60 15.41 5.66
CA VAL A 79 2.84 14.81 4.34
C VAL A 79 3.13 15.87 3.29
N LEU A 80 2.47 17.04 3.36
CA LEU A 80 2.71 18.16 2.45
C LEU A 80 4.10 18.77 2.68
N HIS A 81 4.49 18.99 3.93
CA HIS A 81 5.83 19.46 4.28
C HIS A 81 6.90 18.47 3.81
N TRP A 82 6.66 17.18 3.98
CA TRP A 82 7.59 16.15 3.57
C TRP A 82 7.69 16.06 2.03
N MET A 83 6.57 16.09 1.31
CA MET A 83 6.54 16.18 -0.17
C MET A 83 7.33 17.38 -0.68
N ASN A 84 7.19 18.54 -0.03
CA ASN A 84 7.90 19.75 -0.40
C ASN A 84 9.42 19.63 -0.19
N ASN A 85 9.86 18.99 0.90
CA ASN A 85 11.28 18.72 1.16
C ASN A 85 11.88 17.73 0.15
N SER A 86 11.15 16.65 -0.19
CA SER A 86 11.60 15.68 -1.19
C SER A 86 11.69 16.32 -2.58
N PHE A 87 10.75 17.21 -2.92
CA PHE A 87 10.81 17.99 -4.15
C PHE A 87 12.03 18.91 -4.16
N LEU A 88 12.31 19.64 -3.08
CA LEU A 88 13.46 20.55 -3.01
C LEU A 88 14.82 19.83 -3.06
N ASN A 89 14.93 18.62 -2.52
CA ASN A 89 16.20 17.90 -2.43
C ASN A 89 16.48 16.97 -3.62
N GLU A 90 15.46 16.42 -4.26
CA GLU A 90 15.65 15.37 -5.28
C GLU A 90 15.25 15.79 -6.70
N TYR A 91 14.49 16.89 -6.85
CA TYR A 91 14.06 17.35 -8.16
C TYR A 91 15.23 17.95 -8.96
N GLY A 92 15.52 17.37 -10.14
CA GLY A 92 16.66 17.77 -10.97
C GLY A 92 17.97 17.04 -10.65
N ASN A 93 17.97 16.10 -9.71
CA ASN A 93 19.13 15.23 -9.47
C ASN A 93 19.31 14.24 -10.65
N PRO A 94 20.48 14.20 -11.32
CA PRO A 94 20.74 13.29 -12.45
C PRO A 94 20.68 11.80 -12.10
N GLU A 95 20.78 11.42 -10.81
CA GLU A 95 20.64 10.02 -10.37
C GLU A 95 19.18 9.61 -10.13
N ALA A 96 18.25 10.56 -9.99
CA ALA A 96 16.84 10.33 -9.64
C ALA A 96 15.88 10.81 -10.76
N VAL A 97 16.23 10.54 -12.02
CA VAL A 97 15.42 10.92 -13.21
C VAL A 97 13.98 10.40 -13.12
N ALA A 98 13.80 9.19 -12.57
CA ALA A 98 12.47 8.59 -12.40
C ALA A 98 11.56 9.39 -11.45
N LEU A 99 12.12 10.03 -10.43
CA LEU A 99 11.36 10.92 -9.53
C LEU A 99 10.90 12.17 -10.26
N THR A 100 11.83 12.81 -10.96
CA THR A 100 11.57 14.05 -11.69
C THR A 100 10.44 13.84 -12.70
N GLN A 101 10.46 12.71 -13.42
CA GLN A 101 9.39 12.32 -14.33
C GLN A 101 8.06 12.02 -13.62
N SER A 102 8.10 11.38 -12.45
CA SER A 102 6.89 11.07 -11.68
C SER A 102 6.23 12.33 -11.14
N TRP A 103 7.03 13.30 -10.68
CA TRP A 103 6.57 14.63 -10.27
C TRP A 103 5.97 15.42 -11.43
N ASP A 104 6.65 15.45 -12.59
CA ASP A 104 6.17 16.11 -13.81
C ASP A 104 4.82 15.53 -14.29
N GLN A 105 4.62 14.22 -14.17
CA GLN A 105 3.36 13.57 -14.51
C GLN A 105 2.26 13.89 -13.50
N MET A 106 2.60 14.02 -12.22
CA MET A 106 1.63 14.37 -11.17
C MET A 106 1.15 15.81 -11.35
N GLN A 107 2.06 16.77 -11.59
CA GLN A 107 1.70 18.17 -11.85
C GLN A 107 0.83 18.33 -13.11
N ARG A 108 1.15 17.60 -14.18
CA ARG A 108 0.36 17.60 -15.43
C ARG A 108 -1.06 17.04 -15.31
N LYS A 109 -1.36 16.30 -14.24
CA LYS A 109 -2.72 15.76 -13.99
C LYS A 109 -3.56 16.66 -13.08
N VAL A 110 -2.92 17.60 -12.39
CA VAL A 110 -3.56 18.50 -11.42
C VAL A 110 -3.81 19.90 -12.02
N ILE A 111 -3.04 20.28 -13.04
CA ILE A 111 -3.26 21.45 -13.91
C ILE A 111 -4.08 20.99 -15.12
#